data_AF-A0A6N9UQZ7-F1
#
_entry.id   AF-A0A6N9UQZ7-F1
#
_cell.length_a   1.000
_cell.length_b   1.000
_cell.length_c   1.000
_cell.angle_alpha   90.00
_cell.angle_beta   90.00
_cell.angle_gamma   90.00
#
_symmetry.space_group_name_H-M   'P 1'
#
loop_
_entity.id
_entity.type
_entity.pdbx_description
1 polymer ?
#
loop_
_entity_poly.entity_id
_entity_poly.type
_entity_poly.pdbx_seq_one_letter_code
_entity_poly.pdbx_strand_id
1 'polypeptide(L)'
;MLLCTDEKRFPLPTWAVWLAELGAWAAQLAAQGVSGTIAVSVPAREFASVFVGCGAVYAAFEPQLDTSPQGSQFTSAAKLEPRSHLVRLVSTQNTAGFVGILNEAVSKNNRQGYNVGGSWIPADRYRIDVLNWPDDPAEFMGQSRIMERIDMPVGADGLLPGAPADFCGFSALHCGIVGNGTAIQQESETLIATSMVAEPVPLSALLRPRAIREKARQFRSLLLPAREDPEDYRELVARRKPKVVILDSAATVCRWLGAEMAPVTVALVERTAPSGEAAADALKRYRARSPEDLPLPADLARVPAGIEVLAWQSRAGNP
;
A
#
# COMPACT_ATOMS: atom_id res chain seq x y z
N MET A 1 13.80 11.14 9.10
CA MET A 1 14.04 9.88 8.35
C MET A 1 15.32 10.04 7.54
N LEU A 2 16.13 8.99 7.49
CA LEU A 2 17.46 8.96 6.88
C LEU A 2 17.50 7.94 5.76
N LEU A 3 18.16 8.27 4.65
CA LEU A 3 18.59 7.31 3.64
C LEU A 3 19.83 6.57 4.15
N CYS A 4 19.85 5.25 4.03
CA CYS A 4 20.95 4.41 4.49
C CYS A 4 21.63 3.72 3.30
N THR A 5 22.96 3.82 3.24
CA THR A 5 23.84 2.99 2.41
C THR A 5 24.72 2.13 3.32
N ASP A 6 25.43 1.16 2.75
CA ASP A 6 26.35 0.29 3.51
C ASP A 6 27.40 1.07 4.31
N GLU A 7 27.75 2.29 3.86
CA GLU A 7 28.83 3.08 4.42
C GLU A 7 28.35 4.27 5.26
N LYS A 8 27.17 4.84 4.95
CA LYS A 8 26.75 6.15 5.48
C LYS A 8 25.23 6.29 5.60
N ARG A 9 24.82 7.24 6.45
CA ARG A 9 23.43 7.68 6.59
C ARG A 9 23.32 9.15 6.25
N PHE A 10 22.31 9.49 5.45
CA PHE A 10 22.08 10.86 4.99
C PHE A 10 20.65 11.29 5.33
N PRO A 11 20.40 12.55 5.70
CA PRO A 11 19.05 13.07 5.75
C PRO A 11 18.37 12.85 4.40
N LEU A 12 17.10 12.38 4.42
CA LEU A 12 16.34 12.34 3.18
C LEU A 12 16.23 13.74 2.58
N PRO A 13 16.36 13.88 1.26
CA PRO A 13 16.17 15.17 0.62
C PRO A 13 14.73 15.64 0.83
N THR A 14 14.54 16.96 0.90
CA THR A 14 13.23 17.57 1.20
C THR A 14 12.14 17.15 0.21
N TRP A 15 12.50 16.91 -1.05
CA TRP A 15 11.55 16.43 -2.06
C TRP A 15 11.01 15.03 -1.76
N ALA A 16 11.78 14.13 -1.14
CA ALA A 16 11.33 12.78 -0.82
C ALA A 16 10.27 12.81 0.27
N VAL A 17 10.48 13.63 1.30
CA VAL A 17 9.50 13.87 2.38
C VAL A 17 8.24 14.51 1.81
N TRP A 18 8.39 15.55 1.00
CA TRP A 18 7.27 16.24 0.37
C TRP A 18 6.43 15.31 -0.53
N LEU A 19 7.06 14.40 -1.28
CA LEU A 19 6.35 13.40 -2.08
C LEU A 19 5.59 12.38 -1.21
N ALA A 20 6.15 11.97 -0.07
CA ALA A 20 5.42 11.12 0.88
C ALA A 20 4.21 11.87 1.49
N GLU A 21 4.37 13.14 1.85
CA GLU A 21 3.26 13.98 2.32
C GLU A 21 2.18 14.17 1.24
N LEU A 22 2.58 14.32 -0.03
CA LEU A 22 1.67 14.38 -1.17
C LEU A 22 0.86 13.09 -1.32
N GLY A 23 1.52 11.95 -1.19
CA GLY A 23 0.84 10.64 -1.20
C GLY A 23 -0.14 10.48 -0.04
N ALA A 24 0.25 10.93 1.16
CA ALA A 24 -0.61 10.93 2.32
C ALA A 24 -1.86 11.80 2.11
N TRP A 25 -1.68 13.00 1.56
CA TRP A 25 -2.78 13.89 1.20
C TRP A 25 -3.70 13.28 0.13
N ALA A 26 -3.14 12.63 -0.89
CA ALA A 26 -3.92 11.93 -1.92
C ALA A 26 -4.86 10.87 -1.30
N ALA A 27 -4.38 10.09 -0.33
CA ALA A 27 -5.20 9.11 0.38
C ALA A 27 -6.27 9.77 1.27
N GLN A 28 -5.95 10.91 1.90
CA GLN A 28 -6.90 11.68 2.70
C GLN A 28 -8.05 12.26 1.85
N LEU A 29 -7.74 12.79 0.66
CA LEU A 29 -8.76 13.24 -0.30
C LEU A 29 -9.72 12.10 -0.64
N ALA A 30 -9.19 10.92 -0.95
CA ALA A 30 -10.01 9.74 -1.23
C ALA A 30 -10.87 9.32 -0.02
N ALA A 31 -10.35 9.43 1.20
CA ALA A 31 -11.09 9.15 2.43
C ALA A 31 -12.23 10.17 2.68
N GLN A 32 -12.07 11.42 2.24
CA GLN A 32 -13.09 12.46 2.27
C GLN A 32 -14.13 12.32 1.14
N GLY A 33 -14.02 11.29 0.29
CA GLY A 33 -14.91 11.08 -0.85
C GLY A 33 -14.61 11.98 -2.05
N VAL A 34 -13.45 12.63 -2.08
CA VAL A 34 -12.99 13.44 -3.22
C VAL A 34 -12.37 12.52 -4.27
N SER A 35 -12.82 12.67 -5.52
CA SER A 35 -12.19 12.08 -6.69
C SER A 35 -11.46 13.14 -7.50
N GLY A 36 -10.23 12.87 -7.96
CA GLY A 36 -9.42 13.88 -8.62
C GLY A 36 -8.10 13.39 -9.18
N THR A 37 -7.39 14.30 -9.84
CA THR A 37 -6.03 14.10 -10.33
C THR A 37 -5.09 15.08 -9.66
N ILE A 38 -3.93 14.59 -9.21
CA ILE A 38 -2.79 15.38 -8.74
C ILE A 38 -1.68 15.21 -9.78
N ALA A 39 -1.46 16.20 -10.62
CA ALA A 39 -0.35 16.23 -11.56
C ALA A 39 0.90 16.77 -10.89
N VAL A 40 2.00 16.04 -11.00
CA VAL A 40 3.31 16.44 -10.48
C VAL A 40 4.32 16.37 -11.61
N SER A 41 4.95 17.50 -11.89
CA SER A 41 6.14 17.54 -12.72
C SER A 41 7.37 17.42 -11.84
N VAL A 42 8.23 16.44 -12.10
CA VAL A 42 9.47 16.20 -11.36
C VAL A 42 10.69 16.37 -12.27
N PRO A 43 11.84 16.84 -11.74
CA PRO A 43 13.06 16.95 -12.53
C PRO A 43 13.68 15.58 -12.82
N ALA A 44 13.55 14.63 -11.89
CA ALA A 44 13.94 13.24 -12.05
C ALA A 44 12.84 12.35 -11.46
N ARG A 45 12.57 11.23 -12.13
CA ARG A 45 11.48 10.30 -11.77
C ARG A 45 11.84 9.35 -10.63
N GLU A 46 13.12 9.02 -10.50
CA GLU A 46 13.59 7.96 -9.60
C GLU A 46 13.04 8.14 -8.18
N PHE A 47 12.51 7.06 -7.62
CA PHE A 47 11.91 6.96 -6.29
C PHE A 47 10.60 7.75 -6.08
N ALA A 48 10.18 8.59 -7.03
CA ALA A 48 9.04 9.47 -6.81
C ALA A 48 7.74 8.68 -6.56
N SER A 49 7.48 7.65 -7.35
CA SER A 49 6.31 6.77 -7.17
C SER A 49 6.36 5.98 -5.88
N VAL A 50 7.56 5.55 -5.45
CA VAL A 50 7.77 4.81 -4.20
C VAL A 50 7.49 5.70 -2.99
N PHE A 51 8.00 6.93 -2.95
CA PHE A 51 7.75 7.84 -1.82
C PHE A 51 6.28 8.27 -1.75
N VAL A 52 5.67 8.63 -2.88
CA VAL A 52 4.22 8.91 -2.94
C VAL A 52 3.42 7.68 -2.47
N GLY A 53 3.79 6.48 -2.94
CA GLY A 53 3.15 5.23 -2.54
C GLY A 53 3.27 4.95 -1.05
N CYS A 54 4.46 5.13 -0.46
CA CYS A 54 4.67 4.97 0.98
C CYS A 54 3.77 5.90 1.78
N GLY A 55 3.69 7.18 1.39
CA GLY A 55 2.80 8.16 2.01
C GLY A 55 1.32 7.78 1.91
N ALA A 56 0.87 7.36 0.73
CA ALA A 56 -0.51 6.94 0.50
C ALA A 56 -0.88 5.70 1.33
N VAL A 57 -0.01 4.69 1.35
CA VAL A 57 -0.18 3.47 2.16
C VAL A 57 -0.20 3.80 3.65
N TYR A 58 0.68 4.70 4.10
CA TYR A 58 0.76 5.13 5.49
C TYR A 58 -0.51 5.87 5.92
N ALA A 59 -1.02 6.80 5.12
CA ALA A 59 -2.22 7.57 5.47
C ALA A 59 -3.52 6.79 5.32
N ALA A 60 -3.59 5.82 4.41
CA ALA A 60 -4.73 4.91 4.25
C ALA A 60 -4.76 3.79 5.30
N PHE A 61 -3.73 3.69 6.14
CA PHE A 61 -3.66 2.66 7.15
C PHE A 61 -4.60 2.94 8.33
N GLU A 62 -5.44 1.95 8.63
CA GLU A 62 -6.31 1.94 9.81
C GLU A 62 -5.91 0.76 10.70
N PRO A 63 -5.55 0.99 11.98
CA PRO A 63 -5.29 -0.09 12.93
C PRO A 63 -6.55 -0.94 13.13
N GLN A 64 -6.44 -2.25 12.98
CA GLN A 64 -7.59 -3.17 13.06
C GLN A 64 -7.67 -3.94 14.39
N LEU A 65 -6.84 -3.62 15.36
CA LEU A 65 -6.84 -4.36 16.61
C LEU A 65 -7.94 -3.91 17.55
N ASP A 66 -8.73 -4.89 17.98
CA ASP A 66 -9.16 -4.91 19.37
C ASP A 66 -7.91 -5.15 20.23
N THR A 67 -7.50 -4.10 20.95
CA THR A 67 -6.35 -4.13 21.86
C THR A 67 -6.69 -4.72 23.22
N SER A 68 -7.91 -5.27 23.40
CA SER A 68 -8.32 -5.96 24.63
C SER A 68 -7.30 -7.05 24.99
N PRO A 69 -6.62 -6.94 26.15
CA PRO A 69 -5.70 -7.97 26.64
C PRO A 69 -6.44 -9.17 27.26
N GLN A 70 -7.77 -9.17 27.27
CA GLN A 70 -8.59 -10.14 27.97
C GLN A 70 -9.22 -11.15 27.01
N GLY A 71 -8.72 -12.39 27.08
CA GLY A 71 -9.41 -13.57 26.60
C GLY A 71 -9.05 -13.93 25.17
N SER A 72 -8.46 -15.12 25.03
CA SER A 72 -8.49 -15.92 23.81
C SER A 72 -9.77 -15.62 23.01
N GLN A 73 -9.62 -15.05 21.80
CA GLN A 73 -10.74 -14.79 20.88
C GLN A 73 -11.29 -16.11 20.28
N PHE A 74 -10.94 -17.25 20.87
CA PHE A 74 -11.38 -18.57 20.45
C PHE A 74 -12.90 -18.69 20.37
N THR A 75 -13.65 -18.15 21.32
CA THR A 75 -15.13 -18.21 21.26
C THR A 75 -15.69 -17.47 20.04
N SER A 76 -15.06 -16.36 19.63
CA SER A 76 -15.43 -15.64 18.40
C SER A 76 -15.00 -16.42 17.16
N ALA A 77 -13.76 -16.93 17.15
CA ALA A 77 -13.23 -17.72 16.04
C ALA A 77 -13.99 -19.05 15.83
N ALA A 78 -14.50 -19.67 16.89
CA ALA A 78 -15.29 -20.90 16.83
C ALA A 78 -16.69 -20.70 16.22
N LYS A 79 -17.16 -19.46 16.08
CA LYS A 79 -18.42 -19.12 15.40
C LYS A 79 -18.23 -18.87 13.89
N LEU A 80 -16.99 -18.74 13.43
CA LEU A 80 -16.68 -18.50 12.03
C LEU A 80 -16.92 -19.75 11.19
N GLU A 81 -17.31 -19.56 9.92
CA GLU A 81 -17.52 -20.68 9.02
C GLU A 81 -16.17 -21.34 8.68
N PRO A 82 -16.06 -22.68 8.82
CA PRO A 82 -14.85 -23.40 8.45
C PRO A 82 -14.39 -23.10 7.02
N ARG A 83 -13.10 -22.81 6.83
CA ARG A 83 -12.44 -22.64 5.52
C ARG A 83 -12.90 -21.44 4.70
N SER A 84 -13.70 -20.54 5.26
CA SER A 84 -14.23 -19.36 4.56
C SER A 84 -13.47 -18.07 4.87
N HIS A 85 -12.65 -18.07 5.93
CA HIS A 85 -12.06 -16.83 6.45
C HIS A 85 -10.53 -16.86 6.39
N LEU A 86 -9.95 -15.83 5.79
CA LEU A 86 -8.54 -15.54 5.97
C LEU A 86 -8.34 -14.87 7.32
N VAL A 87 -7.36 -15.37 8.08
CA VAL A 87 -7.04 -14.88 9.41
C VAL A 87 -5.56 -14.60 9.55
N ARG A 88 -5.21 -13.69 10.45
CA ARG A 88 -3.86 -13.61 10.99
C ARG A 88 -3.83 -14.04 12.45
N LEU A 89 -2.73 -14.66 12.83
CA LEU A 89 -2.40 -15.00 14.21
C LEU A 89 -1.26 -14.11 14.67
N VAL A 90 -1.54 -13.22 15.62
CA VAL A 90 -0.53 -12.32 16.20
C VAL A 90 -0.06 -12.93 17.52
N SER A 91 1.24 -13.15 17.64
CA SER A 91 1.80 -13.72 18.87
C SER A 91 1.62 -12.77 20.04
N THR A 92 1.15 -13.30 21.17
CA THR A 92 1.08 -12.59 22.46
C THR A 92 2.40 -12.64 23.23
N GLN A 93 3.32 -13.49 22.79
CA GLN A 93 4.63 -13.73 23.42
C GLN A 93 5.77 -13.11 22.60
N ASN A 94 5.45 -12.14 21.74
CA ASN A 94 6.39 -11.43 20.87
C ASN A 94 7.20 -12.37 19.94
N THR A 95 6.60 -13.49 19.54
CA THR A 95 7.15 -14.38 18.49
C THR A 95 6.64 -13.97 17.11
N ALA A 96 7.05 -14.71 16.06
CA ALA A 96 6.51 -14.54 14.72
C ALA A 96 4.97 -14.60 14.69
N GLY A 97 4.37 -13.71 13.90
CA GLY A 97 2.95 -13.79 13.53
C GLY A 97 2.77 -14.66 12.28
N PHE A 98 1.53 -15.03 12.00
CA PHE A 98 1.18 -15.89 10.87
C PHE A 98 -0.06 -15.39 10.15
N VAL A 99 -0.19 -15.70 8.86
CA VAL A 99 -1.43 -15.50 8.09
C VAL A 99 -1.79 -16.78 7.34
N GLY A 100 -3.09 -17.07 7.24
CA GLY A 100 -3.60 -18.22 6.49
C GLY A 100 -5.12 -18.37 6.60
N ILE A 101 -5.66 -19.39 5.93
CA ILE A 101 -7.09 -19.72 5.99
C ILE A 101 -7.40 -20.46 7.30
N LEU A 102 -8.38 -19.96 8.06
CA LEU A 102 -8.91 -20.65 9.23
C LEU A 102 -9.75 -21.84 8.76
N ASN A 103 -9.23 -23.04 8.97
CA ASN A 103 -9.97 -24.27 8.71
C ASN A 103 -11.03 -24.50 9.79
N GLU A 104 -10.66 -24.34 11.07
CA GLU A 104 -11.55 -24.49 12.22
C GLU A 104 -10.85 -23.97 13.49
N ALA A 105 -11.64 -23.56 14.49
CA ALA A 105 -11.17 -23.42 15.86
C ALA A 105 -11.63 -24.65 16.66
N VAL A 106 -10.69 -25.43 17.18
CA VAL A 106 -10.95 -26.75 17.76
C VAL A 106 -10.44 -26.85 19.20
N SER A 107 -11.26 -27.48 20.05
CA SER A 107 -10.85 -27.90 21.40
C SER A 107 -10.44 -29.37 21.36
N LYS A 108 -9.15 -29.66 21.56
CA LYS A 108 -8.59 -31.02 21.57
C LYS A 108 -7.80 -31.25 22.86
N ASN A 109 -8.06 -32.35 23.57
CA ASN A 109 -7.38 -32.72 24.82
C ASN A 109 -7.37 -31.59 25.87
N ASN A 110 -8.51 -30.93 26.10
CA ASN A 110 -8.65 -29.75 26.97
C ASN A 110 -7.78 -28.54 26.58
N ARG A 111 -7.29 -28.47 25.35
CA ARG A 111 -6.58 -27.31 24.81
C ARG A 111 -7.33 -26.73 23.63
N GLN A 112 -7.51 -25.42 23.65
CA GLN A 112 -8.07 -24.65 22.54
C GLN A 112 -6.97 -24.36 21.52
N GLY A 113 -7.27 -24.50 20.23
CA GLY A 113 -6.33 -24.16 19.17
C GLY A 113 -7.01 -23.80 17.86
N TYR A 114 -6.26 -23.12 17.00
CA TYR A 114 -6.66 -22.74 15.66
C TYR A 114 -6.02 -23.70 14.67
N ASN A 115 -6.81 -24.26 13.77
CA ASN A 115 -6.30 -24.95 12.59
C ASN A 115 -6.24 -23.92 11.45
N VAL A 116 -5.04 -23.37 11.20
CA VAL A 116 -4.83 -22.35 10.17
C VAL A 116 -3.82 -22.86 9.17
N GLY A 117 -4.17 -22.84 7.87
CA GLY A 117 -3.29 -23.38 6.82
C GLY A 117 -2.86 -24.82 7.08
N GLY A 118 -3.75 -25.63 7.68
CA GLY A 118 -3.48 -27.05 7.99
C GLY A 118 -2.60 -27.29 9.21
N SER A 119 -2.15 -26.23 9.88
CA SER A 119 -1.31 -26.30 11.08
C SER A 119 -2.15 -26.05 12.33
N TRP A 120 -1.94 -26.84 13.38
CA TRP A 120 -2.57 -26.63 14.69
C TRP A 120 -1.74 -25.65 15.52
N ILE A 121 -2.37 -24.56 15.97
CA ILE A 121 -1.72 -23.49 16.73
C ILE A 121 -2.46 -23.26 18.05
N PRO A 122 -1.75 -23.22 19.19
CA PRO A 122 -2.39 -23.10 20.50
C PRO A 122 -2.97 -21.70 20.71
N ALA A 123 -4.26 -21.62 21.06
CA ALA A 123 -5.00 -20.35 21.12
C ALA A 123 -4.59 -19.44 22.30
N ASP A 124 -3.96 -19.99 23.34
CA ASP A 124 -3.44 -19.25 24.49
C ASP A 124 -2.16 -18.45 24.18
N ARG A 125 -1.55 -18.65 23.00
CA ARG A 125 -0.33 -17.93 22.59
C ARG A 125 -0.56 -16.89 21.49
N TYR A 126 -1.73 -16.88 20.86
CA TYR A 126 -2.01 -16.03 19.71
C TYR A 126 -3.36 -15.34 19.84
N ARG A 127 -3.40 -14.08 19.42
CA ARG A 127 -4.64 -13.38 19.05
C ARG A 127 -4.98 -13.69 17.60
N ILE A 128 -6.27 -13.76 17.25
CA ILE A 128 -6.74 -14.08 15.90
C ILE A 128 -7.60 -12.96 15.33
N ASP A 129 -7.15 -12.35 14.23
CA ASP A 129 -7.92 -11.33 13.53
C ASP A 129 -8.40 -11.86 12.18
N VAL A 130 -9.67 -11.62 11.83
CA VAL A 130 -10.21 -11.90 10.50
C VAL A 130 -9.79 -10.79 9.55
N LEU A 131 -9.22 -11.15 8.41
CA LEU A 131 -8.68 -10.21 7.44
C LEU A 131 -9.67 -9.95 6.31
N ASN A 132 -9.83 -8.68 5.96
CA ASN A 132 -10.46 -8.26 4.71
C ASN A 132 -9.43 -8.26 3.58
N TRP A 133 -9.08 -9.46 3.11
CA TRP A 133 -8.08 -9.60 2.07
C TRP A 133 -8.61 -9.10 0.72
N PRO A 134 -7.81 -8.35 -0.06
CA PRO A 134 -8.27 -7.79 -1.33
C PRO A 134 -8.44 -8.81 -2.46
N ASP A 135 -7.77 -9.96 -2.40
CA ASP A 135 -7.94 -11.05 -3.39
C ASP A 135 -9.05 -12.04 -3.01
N ASP A 136 -9.52 -12.80 -4.00
CA ASP A 136 -10.55 -13.84 -3.80
C ASP A 136 -10.02 -14.94 -2.85
N PRO A 137 -10.76 -15.33 -1.80
CA PRO A 137 -10.42 -16.48 -0.95
C PRO A 137 -10.12 -17.76 -1.75
N ALA A 138 -10.72 -17.96 -2.93
CA ALA A 138 -10.45 -19.06 -3.84
C ALA A 138 -9.00 -19.10 -4.34
N GLU A 139 -8.32 -17.95 -4.45
CA GLU A 139 -6.90 -17.89 -4.79
C GLU A 139 -5.99 -18.48 -3.71
N PHE A 140 -6.52 -18.62 -2.48
CA PHE A 140 -5.87 -19.29 -1.34
C PHE A 140 -6.34 -20.74 -1.15
N MET A 141 -7.45 -21.14 -1.78
CA MET A 141 -7.96 -22.52 -1.71
C MET A 141 -6.98 -23.47 -2.42
N GLY A 142 -6.51 -24.51 -1.71
CA GLY A 142 -5.42 -25.39 -2.16
C GLY A 142 -4.03 -24.96 -1.67
N GLN A 143 -3.83 -23.69 -1.35
CA GLN A 143 -2.70 -23.18 -0.58
C GLN A 143 -2.94 -23.18 0.94
N SER A 144 -4.07 -23.72 1.41
CA SER A 144 -4.40 -24.00 2.82
C SER A 144 -3.40 -24.95 3.54
N ARG A 145 -2.16 -25.05 3.04
CA ARG A 145 -1.01 -25.70 3.67
C ARG A 145 0.15 -24.73 3.95
N ILE A 146 0.11 -23.51 3.41
CA ILE A 146 1.21 -22.55 3.53
C ILE A 146 0.77 -21.45 4.48
N MET A 147 1.26 -21.56 5.70
CA MET A 147 1.21 -20.50 6.67
C MET A 147 2.35 -19.53 6.35
N GLU A 148 2.04 -18.28 6.02
CA GLU A 148 3.09 -17.28 5.79
C GLU A 148 3.47 -16.63 7.11
N ARG A 149 4.78 -16.59 7.36
CA ARG A 149 5.36 -15.89 8.51
C ARG A 149 5.26 -14.38 8.27
N ILE A 150 4.75 -13.66 9.27
CA ILE A 150 4.71 -12.20 9.28
C ILE A 150 6.02 -11.72 9.90
N ASP A 151 6.93 -11.25 9.06
CA ASP A 151 8.15 -10.59 9.51
C ASP A 151 7.88 -9.11 9.83
N MET A 152 8.13 -8.77 11.09
CA MET A 152 8.11 -7.40 11.60
C MET A 152 9.56 -6.92 11.63
N PRO A 153 9.97 -6.02 10.72
CA PRO A 153 11.35 -5.59 10.65
C PRO A 153 11.72 -4.85 11.94
N VAL A 154 12.88 -5.23 12.51
CA VAL A 154 13.50 -4.48 13.60
C VAL A 154 13.81 -3.07 13.07
N GLY A 155 13.55 -2.04 13.88
CA GLY A 155 13.75 -0.64 13.47
C GLY A 155 12.56 0.03 12.77
N ALA A 156 11.45 -0.70 12.57
CA ALA A 156 10.20 -0.12 12.07
C ALA A 156 9.52 0.86 13.04
N ASP A 157 9.92 0.83 14.32
CA ASP A 157 9.38 1.70 15.36
C ASP A 157 9.61 3.18 15.00
N GLY A 158 8.51 3.94 14.93
CA GLY A 158 8.51 5.34 14.51
C GLY A 158 8.62 5.57 13.00
N LEU A 159 8.78 4.53 12.17
CA LEU A 159 8.53 4.62 10.72
C LEU A 159 7.06 4.45 10.38
N LEU A 160 6.31 3.76 11.24
CA LEU A 160 4.92 3.35 11.03
C LEU A 160 4.02 3.85 12.17
N PRO A 161 2.73 4.14 11.90
CA PRO A 161 1.81 4.52 12.95
C PRO A 161 1.28 3.25 13.65
N GLY A 162 1.29 3.25 14.98
CA GLY A 162 0.85 2.10 15.77
C GLY A 162 1.90 0.97 15.82
N ALA A 163 1.46 -0.23 16.21
CA ALA A 163 2.37 -1.36 16.36
C ALA A 163 2.76 -1.95 15.00
N PRO A 164 4.03 -2.39 14.79
CA PRO A 164 4.44 -3.04 13.54
C PRO A 164 3.57 -4.22 13.12
N ALA A 165 2.97 -4.94 14.08
CA ALA A 165 2.06 -6.05 13.84
C ALA A 165 0.82 -5.63 13.03
N ASP A 166 0.34 -4.41 13.24
CA ASP A 166 -0.87 -3.91 12.59
C ASP A 166 -0.58 -3.58 11.13
N PHE A 167 0.57 -2.96 10.91
CA PHE A 167 1.01 -2.56 9.60
C PHE A 167 1.54 -3.74 8.77
N CYS A 168 2.42 -4.56 9.34
CA CYS A 168 3.07 -5.66 8.62
C CYS A 168 2.18 -6.89 8.50
N GLY A 169 1.20 -7.08 9.38
CA GLY A 169 0.38 -8.29 9.41
C GLY A 169 -0.96 -8.19 8.71
N PHE A 170 -1.31 -7.06 8.09
CA PHE A 170 -2.59 -6.84 7.41
C PHE A 170 -2.37 -6.50 5.94
N SER A 171 -3.12 -7.15 5.05
CA SER A 171 -3.16 -6.79 3.63
C SER A 171 -4.45 -6.06 3.32
N ALA A 172 -4.30 -4.90 2.70
CA ALA A 172 -5.37 -4.18 2.03
C ALA A 172 -4.75 -3.43 0.88
N LEU A 173 -5.45 -3.36 -0.26
CA LEU A 173 -4.96 -2.56 -1.36
C LEU A 173 -5.23 -1.08 -1.08
N HIS A 174 -4.17 -0.34 -0.75
CA HIS A 174 -4.24 1.10 -0.50
C HIS A 174 -3.86 1.91 -1.72
N CYS A 175 -2.88 1.45 -2.50
CA CYS A 175 -2.50 2.13 -3.74
C CYS A 175 -2.13 1.18 -4.90
N GLY A 176 -2.41 1.61 -6.13
CA GLY A 176 -1.84 1.01 -7.34
C GLY A 176 -0.68 1.86 -7.85
N ILE A 177 0.38 1.24 -8.38
CA ILE A 177 1.48 1.94 -9.06
C ILE A 177 1.60 1.38 -10.47
N VAL A 178 1.33 2.21 -11.46
CA VAL A 178 1.47 1.87 -12.88
C VAL A 178 2.83 2.35 -13.36
N GLY A 179 3.70 1.44 -13.77
CA GLY A 179 5.06 1.80 -14.15
C GLY A 179 5.90 0.64 -14.65
N ASN A 180 7.22 0.84 -14.64
CA ASN A 180 8.18 -0.23 -14.82
C ASN A 180 8.34 -0.98 -13.49
N GLY A 181 7.68 -2.13 -13.36
CA GLY A 181 7.68 -2.91 -12.12
C GLY A 181 9.08 -3.25 -11.60
N THR A 182 10.03 -3.58 -12.48
CA THR A 182 11.42 -3.87 -12.08
C THR A 182 12.10 -2.65 -11.49
N ALA A 183 11.94 -1.47 -12.10
CA ALA A 183 12.53 -0.24 -11.59
C ALA A 183 11.91 0.15 -10.23
N ILE A 184 10.58 0.08 -10.10
CA ILE A 184 9.88 0.37 -8.85
C ILE A 184 10.32 -0.61 -7.74
N GLN A 185 10.47 -1.90 -8.06
CA GLN A 185 10.97 -2.89 -7.11
C GLN A 185 12.39 -2.55 -6.65
N GLN A 186 13.30 -2.22 -7.57
CA GLN A 186 14.67 -1.82 -7.22
C GLN A 186 14.68 -0.56 -6.34
N GLU A 187 13.89 0.45 -6.68
CA GLU A 187 13.76 1.67 -5.89
C GLU A 187 13.20 1.39 -4.49
N SER A 188 12.29 0.41 -4.38
CA SER A 188 11.69 0.00 -3.11
C SER A 188 12.66 -0.74 -2.19
N GLU A 189 13.75 -1.32 -2.69
CA GLU A 189 14.76 -1.97 -1.84
C GLU A 189 15.70 -0.97 -1.15
N THR A 190 15.53 0.33 -1.41
CA THR A 190 16.29 1.39 -0.73
C THR A 190 16.03 1.38 0.77
N LEU A 191 17.11 1.42 1.55
CA LEU A 191 17.07 1.37 3.01
C LEU A 191 16.86 2.76 3.63
N ILE A 192 15.98 2.83 4.62
CA ILE A 192 15.70 4.03 5.40
C ILE A 192 15.71 3.76 6.91
N ALA A 193 15.96 4.79 7.72
CA ALA A 193 15.91 4.68 9.18
C ALA A 193 15.30 5.93 9.83
N THR A 194 14.72 5.79 11.04
CA THR A 194 14.23 6.93 11.83
C THR A 194 15.35 7.78 12.41
N SER A 195 16.46 7.15 12.78
CA SER A 195 17.59 7.78 13.47
C SER A 195 18.93 7.16 13.04
N MET A 196 20.05 7.71 13.54
CA MET A 196 21.39 7.19 13.27
C MET A 196 21.65 5.81 13.88
N VAL A 197 20.90 5.44 14.92
CA VAL A 197 21.09 4.20 15.69
C VAL A 197 20.04 3.13 15.41
N ALA A 198 18.92 3.51 14.76
CA ALA A 198 17.87 2.56 14.40
C ALA A 198 18.33 1.61 13.29
N GLU A 199 17.86 0.36 13.32
CA GLU A 199 18.11 -0.58 12.23
C GLU A 199 17.47 -0.07 10.92
N PRO A 200 18.19 -0.09 9.78
CA PRO A 200 17.60 0.30 8.50
C PRO A 200 16.54 -0.70 8.04
N VAL A 201 15.51 -0.17 7.39
CA VAL A 201 14.40 -0.95 6.84
C VAL A 201 14.20 -0.55 5.37
N PRO A 202 13.98 -1.49 4.44
CA PRO A 202 13.72 -1.15 3.05
C PRO A 202 12.38 -0.44 2.88
N LEU A 203 12.26 0.47 1.91
CA LEU A 203 10.99 1.11 1.54
C LEU A 203 9.92 0.07 1.17
N SER A 204 10.30 -1.10 0.66
CA SER A 204 9.41 -2.23 0.37
C SER A 204 8.71 -2.78 1.61
N ALA A 205 9.27 -2.59 2.81
CA ALA A 205 8.58 -2.92 4.06
C ALA A 205 7.41 -1.98 4.38
N LEU A 206 7.49 -0.71 3.94
CA LEU A 206 6.42 0.28 4.04
C LEU A 206 5.42 0.12 2.91
N LEU A 207 5.90 0.15 1.66
CA LEU A 207 5.09 0.14 0.46
C LEU A 207 4.38 -1.22 0.25
N ARG A 208 5.02 -2.31 0.68
CA ARG A 208 4.60 -3.71 0.47
C ARG A 208 4.11 -3.95 -0.96
N PRO A 209 4.96 -3.70 -1.97
CA PRO A 209 4.59 -3.85 -3.36
C PRO A 209 4.44 -5.32 -3.72
N ARG A 210 3.42 -5.61 -4.54
CA ARG A 210 3.21 -6.92 -5.12
C ARG A 210 2.92 -6.78 -6.60
N ALA A 211 3.56 -7.59 -7.43
CA ALA A 211 3.22 -7.64 -8.84
C ALA A 211 1.86 -8.34 -9.02
N ILE A 212 1.09 -7.92 -10.01
CA ILE A 212 -0.28 -8.39 -10.16
C ILE A 212 -0.46 -9.89 -10.37
N ARG A 213 0.56 -10.56 -10.94
CA ARG A 213 0.56 -12.01 -11.17
C ARG A 213 1.08 -12.80 -9.97
N GLU A 214 1.65 -12.14 -8.97
CA GLU A 214 2.08 -12.78 -7.73
C GLU A 214 0.84 -13.06 -6.87
N LYS A 215 0.67 -14.32 -6.50
CA LYS A 215 -0.43 -14.76 -5.64
C LYS A 215 0.03 -14.89 -4.19
N ALA A 216 -0.92 -14.76 -3.27
CA ALA A 216 -0.83 -15.17 -1.87
C ALA A 216 0.14 -14.48 -0.92
N ARG A 217 0.90 -13.48 -1.39
CA ARG A 217 1.75 -12.67 -0.52
C ARG A 217 1.00 -11.47 0.06
N GLN A 218 1.30 -11.13 1.32
CA GLN A 218 0.83 -9.88 1.93
C GLN A 218 1.29 -8.63 1.17
N PHE A 219 0.37 -7.71 0.91
CA PHE A 219 0.64 -6.52 0.12
C PHE A 219 -0.25 -5.34 0.49
N ARG A 220 0.25 -4.14 0.22
CA ARG A 220 -0.51 -2.89 0.36
C ARG A 220 -0.56 -2.05 -0.89
N SER A 221 0.36 -2.34 -1.81
CA SER A 221 0.39 -1.73 -3.12
C SER A 221 0.51 -2.77 -4.23
N LEU A 222 -0.14 -2.46 -5.34
CA LEU A 222 -0.16 -3.32 -6.52
C LEU A 222 0.66 -2.68 -7.64
N LEU A 223 1.62 -3.42 -8.19
CA LEU A 223 2.39 -2.97 -9.34
C LEU A 223 1.68 -3.42 -10.63
N LEU A 224 1.36 -2.42 -11.47
CA LEU A 224 0.70 -2.58 -12.75
C LEU A 224 1.68 -2.27 -13.88
N PRO A 225 1.74 -3.10 -14.93
CA PRO A 225 2.70 -2.92 -16.01
C PRO A 225 2.29 -1.76 -16.92
N ALA A 226 3.15 -0.75 -17.05
CA ALA A 226 2.90 0.44 -17.87
C ALA A 226 2.49 0.17 -19.33
N ARG A 227 2.96 -0.94 -19.91
CA ARG A 227 2.82 -1.26 -21.34
C ARG A 227 1.54 -2.04 -21.68
N GLU A 228 0.83 -2.57 -20.69
CA GLU A 228 -0.37 -3.37 -20.91
C GLU A 228 -1.64 -2.51 -20.95
N ASP A 229 -2.75 -3.06 -21.45
CA ASP A 229 -4.00 -2.32 -21.65
C ASP A 229 -4.67 -2.03 -20.29
N PRO A 230 -4.95 -0.75 -19.94
CA PRO A 230 -5.65 -0.43 -18.71
C PRO A 230 -6.99 -1.16 -18.52
N GLU A 231 -7.69 -1.48 -19.62
CA GLU A 231 -8.98 -2.16 -19.54
C GLU A 231 -8.87 -3.59 -18.99
N ASP A 232 -7.76 -4.29 -19.27
CA ASP A 232 -7.48 -5.63 -18.74
C ASP A 232 -7.39 -5.63 -17.19
N TYR A 233 -7.11 -4.46 -16.61
CA TYR A 233 -6.83 -4.28 -15.19
C TYR A 233 -7.94 -3.55 -14.44
N ARG A 234 -8.80 -2.82 -15.14
CA ARG A 234 -9.81 -1.93 -14.53
C ARG A 234 -10.68 -2.67 -13.53
N GLU A 235 -11.29 -3.79 -13.92
CA GLU A 235 -12.19 -4.55 -13.03
C GLU A 235 -11.43 -5.12 -11.82
N LEU A 236 -10.25 -5.68 -12.07
CA LEU A 236 -9.42 -6.30 -11.06
C LEU A 236 -9.00 -5.29 -9.97
N VAL A 237 -8.62 -4.09 -10.38
CA VAL A 237 -8.22 -3.01 -9.47
C VAL A 237 -9.44 -2.38 -8.79
N ALA A 238 -10.52 -2.12 -9.53
CA ALA A 238 -11.75 -1.55 -8.99
C ALA A 238 -12.39 -2.42 -7.90
N ARG A 239 -12.40 -3.76 -8.08
CA ARG A 239 -12.89 -4.72 -7.06
C ARG A 239 -12.11 -4.59 -5.74
N ARG A 240 -10.83 -4.24 -5.80
CA ARG A 240 -9.94 -4.10 -4.64
C ARG A 240 -9.99 -2.69 -4.01
N LYS A 241 -10.66 -1.73 -4.66
CA LYS A 241 -10.94 -0.37 -4.16
C LYS A 241 -9.71 0.36 -3.59
N PRO A 242 -8.59 0.48 -4.34
CA PRO A 242 -7.49 1.33 -3.91
C PRO A 242 -7.96 2.76 -3.68
N LYS A 243 -7.31 3.47 -2.75
CA LYS A 243 -7.56 4.89 -2.50
C LYS A 243 -6.85 5.76 -3.52
N VAL A 244 -5.66 5.35 -3.94
CA VAL A 244 -4.77 6.12 -4.81
C VAL A 244 -4.23 5.24 -5.93
N VAL A 245 -4.12 5.78 -7.14
CA VAL A 245 -3.34 5.19 -8.24
C VAL A 245 -2.25 6.17 -8.64
N ILE A 246 -1.02 5.67 -8.78
CA ILE A 246 0.16 6.46 -9.14
C ILE A 246 0.58 6.06 -10.55
N LEU A 247 0.67 7.04 -11.45
CA LEU A 247 1.17 6.87 -12.81
C LEU A 247 2.62 7.31 -12.85
N ASP A 248 3.52 6.34 -12.91
CA ASP A 248 4.96 6.49 -12.74
C ASP A 248 5.67 6.70 -14.09
N SER A 249 5.33 7.80 -14.79
CA SER A 249 6.02 8.41 -15.94
C SER A 249 5.03 9.12 -16.89
N ALA A 250 5.57 10.00 -17.74
CA ALA A 250 4.82 10.62 -18.84
C ALA A 250 4.11 9.60 -19.75
N ALA A 251 4.76 8.48 -20.11
CA ALA A 251 4.17 7.45 -20.94
C ALA A 251 2.98 6.76 -20.25
N THR A 252 3.08 6.50 -18.94
CA THR A 252 1.96 5.95 -18.17
C THR A 252 0.80 6.94 -18.07
N VAL A 253 1.08 8.23 -17.87
CA VAL A 253 0.05 9.29 -17.84
C VAL A 253 -0.73 9.32 -19.16
N CYS A 254 -0.04 9.29 -20.30
CA CYS A 254 -0.70 9.29 -21.61
C CYS A 254 -1.68 8.12 -21.81
N ARG A 255 -1.39 6.95 -21.24
CA ARG A 255 -2.14 5.71 -21.48
C ARG A 255 -3.16 5.40 -20.39
N TRP A 256 -2.86 5.71 -19.13
CA TRP A 256 -3.63 5.22 -17.98
C TRP A 256 -4.44 6.28 -17.25
N LEU A 257 -4.25 7.57 -17.54
CA LEU A 257 -4.95 8.66 -16.84
C LEU A 257 -6.48 8.55 -16.89
N GLY A 258 -7.02 8.01 -17.99
CA GLY A 258 -8.46 7.80 -18.17
C GLY A 258 -9.02 6.50 -17.61
N ALA A 259 -8.19 5.64 -17.01
CA ALA A 259 -8.64 4.33 -16.54
C ALA A 259 -9.44 4.40 -15.23
N GLU A 260 -9.35 5.52 -14.50
CA GLU A 260 -10.10 5.82 -13.27
C GLU A 260 -10.11 4.67 -12.24
N MET A 261 -8.95 4.03 -12.06
CA MET A 261 -8.83 2.84 -11.21
C MET A 261 -8.89 3.11 -9.69
N ALA A 262 -8.88 4.37 -9.28
CA ALA A 262 -9.01 4.83 -7.90
C ALA A 262 -9.67 6.22 -7.87
N PRO A 263 -10.25 6.64 -6.72
CA PRO A 263 -10.77 7.99 -6.56
C PRO A 263 -9.73 9.07 -6.88
N VAL A 264 -8.49 8.90 -6.42
CA VAL A 264 -7.41 9.87 -6.64
C VAL A 264 -6.31 9.27 -7.50
N THR A 265 -5.95 9.95 -8.58
CA THR A 265 -4.80 9.60 -9.43
C THR A 265 -3.67 10.60 -9.23
N VAL A 266 -2.47 10.13 -8.89
CA VAL A 266 -1.25 10.94 -8.86
C VAL A 266 -0.47 10.68 -10.16
N ALA A 267 -0.36 11.70 -11.01
CA ALA A 267 0.31 11.62 -12.31
C ALA A 267 1.72 12.22 -12.20
N LEU A 268 2.75 11.37 -12.26
CA LEU A 268 4.15 11.79 -12.20
C LEU A 268 4.71 11.95 -13.62
N VAL A 269 5.14 13.18 -13.95
CA VAL A 269 5.68 13.53 -15.27
C VAL A 269 7.11 14.04 -15.13
N GLU A 270 8.06 13.27 -15.63
CA GLU A 270 9.42 13.75 -15.83
C GLU A 270 9.48 14.67 -17.06
N ARG A 271 9.99 15.89 -16.89
CA ARG A 271 9.98 16.94 -17.93
C ARG A 271 10.77 16.56 -19.17
N THR A 272 11.89 15.87 -18.97
CA THR A 272 12.85 15.48 -20.01
C THR A 272 12.48 14.18 -20.71
N ALA A 273 11.40 13.52 -20.29
CA ALA A 273 10.97 12.27 -20.91
C ALA A 273 10.46 12.51 -22.35
N PRO A 274 10.68 11.57 -23.29
CA PRO A 274 10.21 11.70 -24.67
C PRO A 274 8.70 11.93 -24.83
N SER A 275 7.90 11.53 -23.85
CA SER A 275 6.43 11.71 -23.85
C SER A 275 5.96 12.87 -22.96
N GLY A 276 6.86 13.71 -22.46
CA GLY A 276 6.56 14.79 -21.50
C GLY A 276 5.51 15.77 -22.00
N GLU A 277 5.65 16.26 -23.24
CA GLU A 277 4.68 17.18 -23.86
C GLU A 277 3.31 16.53 -24.06
N ALA A 278 3.28 15.29 -24.58
CA ALA A 278 2.04 14.54 -24.76
C ALA A 278 1.30 14.29 -23.43
N ALA A 279 2.05 14.02 -22.36
CA ALA A 279 1.48 13.86 -21.02
C ALA A 279 0.94 15.19 -20.48
N ALA A 280 1.66 16.30 -20.67
CA ALA A 280 1.19 17.63 -20.30
C ALA A 280 -0.11 18.00 -21.04
N ASP A 281 -0.22 17.69 -22.33
CA ASP A 281 -1.43 17.92 -23.12
C ASP A 281 -2.59 17.01 -22.71
N ALA A 282 -2.31 15.76 -22.32
CA ALA A 282 -3.32 14.89 -21.71
C ALA A 282 -3.83 15.50 -20.40
N LEU A 283 -2.95 15.90 -19.49
CA LEU A 283 -3.30 16.50 -18.21
C LEU A 283 -4.09 17.80 -18.38
N LYS A 284 -3.69 18.68 -19.30
CA LYS A 284 -4.44 19.90 -19.65
C LYS A 284 -5.85 19.59 -20.13
N ARG A 285 -6.03 18.59 -21.00
CA ARG A 285 -7.35 18.15 -21.48
C ARG A 285 -8.23 17.61 -20.36
N TYR A 286 -7.66 16.86 -19.42
CA TYR A 286 -8.40 16.38 -18.25
C TYR A 286 -8.77 17.52 -17.29
N ARG A 287 -7.83 18.43 -16.99
CA ARG A 287 -8.10 19.62 -16.16
C ARG A 287 -9.18 20.51 -16.77
N ALA A 288 -9.18 20.73 -18.09
CA ALA A 288 -10.18 21.57 -18.75
C ALA A 288 -11.63 21.05 -18.58
N ARG A 289 -11.81 19.78 -18.20
CA ARG A 289 -13.12 19.18 -17.90
C ARG A 289 -13.46 19.18 -16.41
N SER A 290 -12.50 19.58 -15.56
CA SER A 290 -12.65 19.63 -14.12
C SER A 290 -13.63 20.73 -13.68
N PRO A 291 -14.44 20.50 -12.64
CA PRO A 291 -15.26 21.54 -12.05
C PRO A 291 -14.45 22.55 -11.22
N GLU A 292 -13.35 22.13 -10.59
CA GLU A 292 -12.56 22.98 -9.68
C GLU A 292 -11.13 22.47 -9.48
N ASP A 293 -10.21 23.41 -9.25
CA ASP A 293 -8.87 23.11 -8.77
C ASP A 293 -8.92 22.77 -7.26
N LEU A 294 -8.14 21.79 -6.83
CA LEU A 294 -8.03 21.39 -5.42
C LEU A 294 -6.87 22.17 -4.77
N PRO A 295 -7.12 22.93 -3.70
CA PRO A 295 -6.07 23.69 -3.04
C PRO A 295 -5.08 22.73 -2.34
N LEU A 296 -3.80 23.01 -2.49
CA LEU A 296 -2.77 22.30 -1.71
C LEU A 296 -2.90 22.69 -0.23
N PRO A 297 -2.78 21.72 0.69
CA PRO A 297 -2.71 22.03 2.13
C PRO A 297 -1.45 22.85 2.43
N ALA A 298 -1.47 23.60 3.54
CA ALA A 298 -0.40 24.51 3.91
C ALA A 298 0.99 23.84 3.97
N ASP A 299 1.05 22.59 4.43
CA ASP A 299 2.29 21.82 4.54
C ASP A 299 2.87 21.46 3.15
N LEU A 300 2.02 21.29 2.13
CA LEU A 300 2.43 21.01 0.75
C LEU A 300 2.62 22.26 -0.10
N ALA A 301 2.18 23.44 0.38
CA ALA A 301 2.27 24.69 -0.36
C ALA A 301 3.72 25.13 -0.64
N ARG A 302 4.69 24.65 0.17
CA ARG A 302 6.12 24.86 -0.07
C ARG A 302 6.67 23.79 -1.00
N VAL A 303 6.36 23.92 -2.28
CA VAL A 303 6.82 22.99 -3.32
C VAL A 303 8.36 23.04 -3.44
N PRO A 304 9.06 21.89 -3.38
CA PRO A 304 10.51 21.84 -3.58
C PRO A 304 10.95 22.37 -4.94
N ALA A 305 12.17 22.91 -5.01
CA ALA A 305 12.72 23.46 -6.23
C ALA A 305 12.75 22.42 -7.37
N GLY A 306 12.31 22.84 -8.56
CA GLY A 306 12.23 21.99 -9.75
C GLY A 306 10.99 21.09 -9.83
N ILE A 307 10.16 21.05 -8.78
CA ILE A 307 8.85 20.38 -8.80
C ILE A 307 7.77 21.41 -9.12
N GLU A 308 6.80 21.00 -9.95
CA GLU A 308 5.53 21.71 -10.11
C GLU A 308 4.40 20.75 -9.77
N VAL A 309 3.33 21.27 -9.17
CA VAL A 309 2.19 20.47 -8.78
C VAL A 309 0.90 21.23 -9.05
N LEU A 310 -0.11 20.49 -9.50
CA LEU A 310 -1.44 20.98 -9.72
C LEU A 310 -2.42 19.85 -9.41
N ALA A 311 -3.48 20.16 -8.67
CA ALA A 311 -4.51 19.20 -8.34
C ALA A 311 -5.89 19.74 -8.72
N TRP A 312 -6.78 18.85 -9.15
CA TRP A 312 -8.14 19.21 -9.56
C TRP A 312 -9.10 18.05 -9.35
N GLN A 313 -10.37 18.38 -9.17
CA GLN A 313 -11.42 17.38 -8.98
C GLN A 313 -11.78 16.73 -10.32
N SER A 314 -12.07 15.43 -10.33
CA SER A 314 -12.62 14.74 -11.49
C SER A 314 -14.14 14.82 -11.44
N ARG A 315 -14.82 14.96 -12.58
CA ARG A 315 -16.29 14.86 -12.61
C ARG A 315 -16.71 13.45 -12.20
N ALA A 316 -17.65 13.34 -11.27
CA ALA A 316 -18.21 12.04 -10.90
C ALA A 316 -18.94 11.41 -12.09
N GLY A 317 -18.53 10.20 -12.49
CA GLY A 317 -19.32 9.30 -13.35
C GLY A 317 -19.21 9.50 -14.86
N ASN A 318 -18.01 9.72 -15.42
CA ASN A 318 -17.82 9.61 -16.87
C ASN A 318 -17.01 8.34 -17.22
N PRO A 319 -17.63 7.30 -17.79
CA PRO A 319 -16.89 6.18 -18.39
C PRO A 319 -16.02 6.62 -19.57
#